data_AF-A0A2P2LXX3-F1
#
_entry.id   AF-A0A2P2LXX3-F1
#
_cell.length_a   1.000
_cell.length_b   1.000
_cell.length_c   1.000
_cell.angle_alpha   90.00
_cell.angle_beta   90.00
_cell.angle_gamma   90.00
#
_symmetry.space_group_name_H-M   'P 1'
#
loop_
_entity.id
_entity.type
_entity.pdbx_description
1 polymer ?
#
loop_
_entity_poly.entity_id
_entity_poly.type
_entity_poly.pdbx_seq_one_letter_code
_entity_poly.pdbx_strand_id
1 'polypeptide(L)'
;MTYGSHMSAIMSVYPIRCQGPWLYCILLLYLLVNKSGAISSDGEALLSFRNSIVTSDGILPLWRPEDPDPCNWRGVECDPKTKRVIFLSLKNHKLSGAISPDLGKLDRLRILYMLLIFDDFCTYHVCFVRR
;
A
#
# COMPACT_ATOMS: atom_id res chain seq x y z
N MET A 1 22.93 18.40 -41.16
CA MET A 1 21.62 18.02 -40.58
C MET A 1 21.90 17.44 -39.20
N THR A 2 21.69 18.27 -38.18
CA THR A 2 21.67 17.98 -36.74
C THR A 2 20.48 17.04 -36.43
N TYR A 3 20.43 16.16 -35.41
CA TYR A 3 20.73 16.22 -33.96
C TYR A 3 21.19 14.82 -33.51
N GLY A 4 22.11 14.59 -32.57
CA GLY A 4 22.46 15.39 -31.40
C GLY A 4 21.93 14.71 -30.13
N SER A 5 22.51 13.57 -29.75
CA SER A 5 22.25 12.83 -28.51
C SER A 5 22.95 13.52 -27.33
N HIS A 6 22.21 14.21 -26.48
CA HIS A 6 22.70 14.74 -25.20
C HIS A 6 21.53 15.01 -24.26
N MET A 7 21.42 14.23 -23.17
CA MET A 7 20.93 14.66 -21.84
C MET A 7 20.90 13.46 -20.89
N SER A 8 22.08 13.08 -20.40
CA SER A 8 22.20 12.40 -19.12
C SER A 8 23.04 13.32 -18.26
N ALA A 9 22.36 14.08 -17.40
CA ALA A 9 22.96 15.00 -16.47
C ALA A 9 23.99 14.24 -15.62
N ILE A 10 25.26 14.55 -15.83
CA ILE A 10 26.37 14.14 -14.98
C ILE A 10 26.13 14.85 -13.65
N MET A 11 25.58 14.14 -12.67
CA MET A 11 25.59 14.60 -11.29
C MET A 11 27.06 14.74 -10.89
N SER A 12 27.49 15.99 -10.73
CA SER A 12 28.83 16.35 -10.27
C SER A 12 29.16 15.56 -9.00
N VAL A 13 30.05 14.58 -9.15
CA VAL A 13 30.70 13.91 -8.03
C VAL A 13 31.68 14.93 -7.46
N TYR A 14 31.20 15.75 -6.53
CA TYR A 14 32.07 16.58 -5.71
C TYR A 14 33.03 15.65 -4.94
N PRO A 15 34.34 15.97 -4.88
CA PRO A 15 35.32 15.13 -4.21
C PRO A 15 35.05 15.15 -2.71
N ILE A 16 34.52 14.04 -2.18
CA ILE A 16 34.32 13.81 -0.75
C ILE A 16 35.71 13.68 -0.13
N ARG A 17 36.17 14.75 0.52
CA ARG A 17 37.44 14.78 1.24
C ARG A 17 37.28 13.98 2.54
N CYS A 18 37.54 12.67 2.49
CA CYS A 18 37.45 11.76 3.63
C CYS A 18 38.64 11.95 4.60
N GLN A 19 38.58 12.95 5.48
CA GLN A 19 39.37 12.99 6.71
C GLN A 19 38.48 12.57 7.90
N GLY A 20 38.14 11.26 7.91
CA GLY A 20 37.39 10.50 8.93
C GLY A 20 35.86 10.68 8.96
N PRO A 21 35.04 9.66 9.31
CA PRO A 21 35.31 8.23 9.55
C PRO A 21 34.49 7.31 8.60
N TRP A 22 35.03 6.15 8.20
CA TRP A 22 34.32 5.18 7.33
C TRP A 22 32.94 4.76 7.84
N LEU A 23 32.72 4.82 9.16
CA LEU A 23 31.41 4.57 9.78
C LEU A 23 30.33 5.56 9.33
N TYR A 24 30.68 6.83 9.09
CA TYR A 24 29.73 7.82 8.60
C TYR A 24 29.35 7.54 7.14
N CYS A 25 30.32 7.13 6.32
CA CYS A 25 30.06 6.69 4.96
C CYS A 25 29.21 5.41 4.93
N ILE A 26 29.49 4.43 5.80
CA ILE A 26 28.68 3.21 5.93
C ILE A 26 27.26 3.53 6.40
N LEU A 27 27.09 4.43 7.38
CA LEU A 27 25.78 4.88 7.85
C LEU A 27 25.00 5.60 6.74
N LEU A 28 25.65 6.50 6.00
CA LEU A 28 25.05 7.19 4.85
C LEU A 28 24.68 6.21 3.73
N LEU A 29 25.54 5.24 3.42
CA LEU A 29 25.22 4.17 2.46
C LEU A 29 24.03 3.33 2.92
N TYR A 30 23.99 2.96 4.21
CA TYR A 30 22.85 2.24 4.79
C TYR A 30 21.54 3.03 4.68
N LEU A 31 21.57 4.34 4.93
CA LEU A 31 20.41 5.23 4.80
C LEU A 31 19.99 5.45 3.34
N LEU A 32 20.93 5.45 2.39
CA LEU A 32 20.64 5.57 0.95
C LEU A 32 20.05 4.28 0.37
N VAL A 33 20.48 3.12 0.88
CA VAL A 33 19.98 1.80 0.47
C VAL A 33 18.61 1.52 1.10
N ASN A 34 18.40 1.90 2.37
CA ASN A 34 17.11 1.77 3.04
C ASN A 34 16.24 3.00 2.79
N LYS A 35 15.70 3.10 1.57
CA LYS A 35 14.49 3.91 1.37
C LYS A 35 13.30 3.18 2.00
N SER A 36 13.08 3.38 3.30
CA SER A 36 11.84 2.99 3.95
C SER A 36 10.72 3.88 3.43
N GLY A 37 9.95 3.38 2.47
CA GLY A 37 8.66 3.99 2.14
C GLY A 37 7.74 3.79 3.34
N ALA A 38 7.33 4.89 3.98
CA ALA A 38 6.29 4.80 5.00
C ALA A 38 4.99 4.39 4.31
N ILE A 39 4.33 3.36 4.84
CA ILE A 39 3.02 2.95 4.35
C ILE A 39 2.02 4.08 4.58
N SER A 40 1.15 4.32 3.59
CA SER A 40 0.10 5.32 3.74
C SER A 40 -0.91 4.95 4.83
N SER A 41 -1.63 5.94 5.37
CA SER A 41 -2.71 5.71 6.35
C SER A 41 -3.78 4.75 5.86
N ASP A 42 -4.06 4.79 4.55
CA ASP A 42 -5.02 3.89 3.91
C ASP A 42 -4.45 2.45 3.90
N GLY A 43 -3.15 2.30 3.65
CA GLY A 43 -2.45 1.02 3.74
C GLY A 43 -2.45 0.45 5.16
N GLU A 44 -2.23 1.28 6.18
CA GLU A 44 -2.33 0.84 7.58
C GLU A 44 -3.73 0.33 7.94
N ALA A 45 -4.77 1.05 7.51
CA ALA A 45 -6.16 0.66 7.72
C ALA A 45 -6.48 -0.68 7.03
N LEU A 46 -6.00 -0.88 5.80
CA LEU A 46 -6.13 -2.13 5.06
C LEU A 46 -5.34 -3.28 5.70
N LEU A 47 -4.16 -3.03 6.27
CA LEU A 47 -3.41 -4.04 7.03
C LEU A 47 -4.10 -4.42 8.34
N SER A 48 -4.68 -3.47 9.07
CA SER A 48 -5.50 -3.76 10.24
C SER A 48 -6.69 -4.65 9.86
N PHE A 49 -7.37 -4.32 8.76
CA PHE A 49 -8.42 -5.17 8.21
C PHE A 49 -7.91 -6.57 7.87
N ARG A 50 -6.79 -6.69 7.16
CA ARG A 50 -6.16 -7.99 6.86
C ARG A 50 -5.93 -8.81 8.12
N ASN A 51 -5.39 -8.20 9.18
CA ASN A 51 -5.08 -8.87 10.44
C ASN A 51 -6.34 -9.28 11.23
N SER A 52 -7.47 -8.60 11.03
CA SER A 52 -8.76 -8.97 11.64
C SER A 52 -9.43 -10.19 10.99
N ILE A 53 -9.01 -10.55 9.77
CA ILE A 53 -9.51 -11.74 9.07
C ILE A 53 -8.71 -12.97 9.51
N VAL A 54 -9.41 -13.95 10.09
CA VAL A 54 -8.84 -15.18 10.66
C VAL A 54 -8.52 -16.21 9.57
N THR A 55 -9.33 -16.27 8.51
CA THR A 55 -9.09 -17.19 7.38
C THR A 55 -9.31 -16.47 6.07
N SER A 56 -8.28 -16.50 5.22
CA SER A 56 -8.36 -16.02 3.84
C SER A 56 -7.72 -17.06 2.91
N ASP A 57 -8.49 -17.56 1.97
CA ASP A 57 -8.04 -18.48 0.91
C ASP A 57 -7.52 -17.75 -0.35
N GLY A 58 -7.20 -16.45 -0.20
CA GLY A 58 -7.34 -15.52 -1.31
C GLY A 58 -6.33 -14.39 -1.43
N ILE A 59 -6.86 -13.19 -1.69
CA ILE A 59 -6.15 -11.97 -2.09
C ILE A 59 -5.38 -11.26 -0.96
N LEU A 60 -5.76 -11.46 0.31
CA LEU A 60 -5.19 -10.75 1.47
C LEU A 60 -3.70 -11.03 1.75
N PRO A 61 -3.17 -12.25 1.59
CA PRO A 61 -1.74 -12.54 1.71
C PRO A 61 -0.87 -11.83 0.65
N LEU A 62 -1.47 -11.34 -0.45
CA LEU A 62 -0.75 -10.60 -1.48
C LEU A 62 -0.46 -9.15 -1.09
N TRP A 63 -1.11 -8.63 -0.05
CA TRP A 63 -0.88 -7.29 0.45
C TRP A 63 0.38 -7.28 1.31
N ARG A 64 1.46 -6.75 0.72
CA ARG A 64 2.77 -6.72 1.36
C ARG A 64 2.92 -5.44 2.17
N PRO A 65 3.19 -5.52 3.49
CA PRO A 65 3.42 -4.33 4.30
C PRO A 65 4.70 -3.58 3.89
N GLU A 66 5.59 -4.21 3.12
CA GLU A 66 6.79 -3.58 2.56
C GLU A 66 6.48 -2.69 1.34
N ASP A 67 5.30 -2.80 0.74
CA ASP A 67 4.89 -1.95 -0.37
C ASP A 67 4.26 -0.65 0.19
N PRO A 68 4.91 0.51 -0.02
CA PRO A 68 4.43 1.78 0.55
C PRO A 68 3.12 2.26 -0.08
N ASP A 69 2.80 1.80 -1.30
CA ASP A 69 1.66 2.24 -2.09
C ASP A 69 0.56 1.16 -2.11
N PRO A 70 -0.52 1.30 -1.32
CA PRO A 70 -1.60 0.30 -1.28
C PRO A 70 -2.36 0.17 -2.60
N CYS A 71 -2.23 1.16 -3.49
CA CYS A 71 -2.84 1.14 -4.82
C CYS A 71 -2.24 0.07 -5.75
N ASN A 72 -1.06 -0.44 -5.43
CA ASN A 72 -0.42 -1.54 -6.16
C ASN A 72 -0.96 -2.91 -5.71
N TRP A 73 -1.71 -2.95 -4.61
CA TRP A 73 -2.21 -4.19 -4.05
C TRP A 73 -3.35 -4.75 -4.89
N ARG A 74 -3.38 -6.08 -5.03
CA ARG A 74 -4.42 -6.74 -5.79
C ARG A 74 -5.79 -6.46 -5.15
N GLY A 75 -6.75 -6.05 -5.97
CA GLY A 75 -8.12 -5.78 -5.55
C GLY A 75 -8.33 -4.41 -4.91
N VAL A 76 -7.30 -3.56 -4.85
CA VAL A 76 -7.40 -2.17 -4.40
C VAL A 76 -7.46 -1.26 -5.63
N GLU A 77 -8.42 -0.34 -5.66
CA GLU A 77 -8.43 0.77 -6.62
C GLU A 77 -8.34 2.09 -5.88
N CYS A 78 -7.45 2.95 -6.35
CA CYS A 78 -7.26 4.29 -5.82
C CYS A 78 -7.72 5.35 -6.80
N ASP A 79 -8.17 6.47 -6.24
CA ASP A 79 -8.38 7.68 -7.02
C ASP A 79 -7.03 8.21 -7.57
N PRO A 80 -6.92 8.46 -8.88
CA PRO A 80 -5.64 8.84 -9.50
C PRO A 80 -5.16 10.24 -9.07
N LYS A 81 -6.04 11.12 -8.58
CA LYS A 81 -5.71 12.48 -8.17
C LYS A 81 -5.30 12.56 -6.71
N THR A 82 -6.01 11.85 -5.85
CA THR A 82 -5.86 11.93 -4.38
C THR A 82 -5.05 10.78 -3.80
N LYS A 83 -4.79 9.72 -4.58
CA LYS A 83 -4.13 8.47 -4.14
C LYS A 83 -4.84 7.76 -2.98
N ARG A 84 -6.10 8.12 -2.73
CA ARG A 84 -6.95 7.48 -1.71
C ARG A 84 -7.62 6.24 -2.25
N VAL A 85 -7.78 5.24 -1.40
CA VAL A 85 -8.49 4.01 -1.75
C VAL A 85 -9.98 4.30 -1.90
N ILE A 86 -10.52 4.06 -3.09
CA ILE A 86 -11.93 4.30 -3.42
C ILE A 86 -12.73 3.01 -3.59
N PHE A 87 -12.05 1.91 -3.88
CA PHE A 87 -12.69 0.63 -4.17
C PHE A 87 -11.84 -0.51 -3.64
N LEU A 88 -12.51 -1.48 -3.03
CA LEU A 88 -11.90 -2.70 -2.54
C LEU A 88 -12.70 -3.91 -3.01
N SER A 89 -12.08 -4.76 -3.82
CA SER A 89 -12.67 -5.99 -4.35
C SER A 89 -11.95 -7.22 -3.81
N LEU A 90 -12.65 -7.91 -2.93
CA LEU A 90 -12.29 -9.20 -2.35
C LEU A 90 -13.27 -10.29 -2.82
N LYS A 91 -13.86 -10.12 -4.02
CA LYS A 91 -14.80 -11.07 -4.63
C LYS A 91 -14.17 -12.45 -4.77
N ASN A 92 -14.99 -13.49 -4.66
CA ASN A 92 -14.63 -14.90 -4.84
C ASN A 92 -13.63 -15.46 -3.82
N HIS A 93 -13.41 -14.77 -2.71
CA HIS A 93 -12.60 -15.25 -1.59
C HIS A 93 -13.48 -15.48 -0.37
N LYS A 94 -13.27 -16.60 0.31
CA LYS A 94 -13.95 -16.92 1.55
C LYS A 94 -13.18 -16.26 2.68
N LEU A 95 -13.71 -15.15 3.16
CA LEU A 95 -13.14 -14.45 4.30
C LEU A 95 -13.94 -14.84 5.54
N SER A 96 -13.24 -15.37 6.54
CA SER A 96 -13.81 -15.63 7.86
C SER A 96 -13.12 -14.73 8.88
N GLY A 97 -13.89 -13.89 9.57
CA GLY A 97 -13.42 -12.98 10.59
C GLY A 97 -14.39 -11.81 10.80
N ALA A 98 -14.06 -10.96 11.76
CA ALA A 98 -14.77 -9.71 11.98
C ALA A 98 -14.20 -8.61 11.08
N ILE A 99 -15.04 -7.67 10.65
CA ILE A 99 -14.57 -6.49 9.93
C ILE A 99 -13.92 -5.52 10.93
N SER A 100 -12.64 -5.19 10.71
CA SER A 100 -11.96 -4.16 11.51
C SER A 100 -12.66 -2.79 11.36
N PRO A 101 -12.94 -2.07 12.47
CA PRO A 101 -13.49 -0.72 12.43
C PRO A 101 -12.51 0.28 11.76
N ASP A 102 -11.23 -0.08 11.65
CA ASP A 102 -10.23 0.73 10.96
C ASP A 102 -10.52 0.92 9.47
N LEU A 103 -11.34 0.07 8.84
CA LEU A 103 -11.84 0.35 7.49
C LEU A 103 -12.60 1.69 7.41
N GLY A 104 -13.18 2.16 8.52
CA GLY A 104 -13.82 3.48 8.60
C GLY A 104 -12.85 4.65 8.44
N LYS A 105 -11.53 4.42 8.56
CA LYS A 105 -10.50 5.43 8.28
C LYS A 105 -10.33 5.69 6.78
N LEU A 106 -10.82 4.78 5.92
CA LEU A 106 -10.83 4.95 4.47
C LEU A 106 -12.00 5.88 4.08
N ASP A 107 -11.79 7.18 4.27
CA ASP A 107 -12.80 8.23 4.10
C ASP A 107 -13.38 8.34 2.67
N ARG A 108 -12.62 7.87 1.68
CA ARG A 108 -12.98 7.84 0.26
C ARG A 108 -13.43 6.48 -0.27
N LEU A 109 -13.40 5.43 0.55
CA LEU A 109 -13.85 4.11 0.13
C LEU A 109 -15.36 4.14 -0.15
N ARG A 110 -15.74 3.86 -1.40
CA ARG A 110 -17.15 3.90 -1.85
C ARG A 110 -17.77 2.53 -1.92
N ILE A 111 -16.99 1.53 -2.29
CA ILE A 111 -17.48 0.20 -2.58
C ILE A 111 -16.53 -0.84 -2.00
N LEU A 112 -17.10 -1.75 -1.23
CA LEU A 112 -16.45 -2.91 -0.66
C LEU A 112 -17.20 -4.16 -1.11
N TYR A 113 -16.54 -5.02 -1.89
CA TYR A 113 -17.08 -6.31 -2.29
C TYR A 113 -16.36 -7.44 -1.56
N MET A 114 -17.08 -8.23 -0.78
CA MET A 114 -16.55 -9.40 -0.07
C MET A 114 -17.64 -10.44 0.17
N LEU A 115 -17.25 -11.72 0.25
CA LEU A 115 -18.13 -12.82 0.65
C LEU A 115 -17.78 -13.20 2.10
N LEU A 116 -18.56 -12.71 3.06
CA LEU A 116 -18.46 -13.13 4.45
C LEU A 116 -19.29 -14.40 4.69
N ILE A 117 -18.76 -15.31 5.50
CA ILE A 117 -19.48 -16.48 6.02
C ILE A 117 -19.85 -16.22 7.49
N PHE A 118 -20.46 -15.06 7.76
CA PHE A 118 -21.02 -14.70 9.07
C PHE A 118 -22.47 -14.23 8.85
N ASP A 119 -23.39 -14.85 9.58
CA ASP A 119 -24.85 -14.69 9.65
C ASP A 119 -25.52 -13.46 8.97
N ASP A 120 -26.54 -13.78 8.16
CA ASP A 120 -27.82 -13.12 7.83
C ASP A 120 -27.98 -11.60 7.55
N PHE A 121 -26.98 -10.72 7.67
CA PHE A 121 -27.16 -9.28 7.38
C PHE A 121 -26.02 -8.61 6.58
N CYS A 122 -25.73 -9.09 5.36
CA CYS A 122 -25.31 -8.22 4.25
C CYS A 122 -26.09 -8.66 3.01
N THR A 123 -27.24 -8.04 2.78
CA THR A 123 -28.09 -8.29 1.61
C THR A 123 -27.25 -8.12 0.33
N TYR A 124 -27.00 -9.21 -0.40
CA TYR A 124 -26.43 -9.22 -1.75
C TYR A 124 -24.98 -8.75 -1.94
N HIS A 125 -24.00 -9.33 -1.23
CA HIS A 125 -22.56 -9.28 -1.60
C HIS A 125 -21.89 -7.89 -1.64
N VAL A 126 -22.59 -6.82 -1.26
CA VAL A 126 -22.09 -5.45 -1.23
C VAL A 126 -22.36 -4.88 0.16
N CYS A 127 -21.37 -4.89 1.03
CA CYS A 127 -21.47 -4.15 2.27
C CYS A 127 -21.08 -2.70 1.96
N PHE A 128 -22.07 -1.79 2.00
CA PHE A 128 -21.79 -0.37 1.94
C PHE A 128 -21.24 0.07 3.29
N VAL A 129 -20.06 0.68 3.31
CA VAL A 129 -19.52 1.34 4.51
C VAL A 129 -20.44 2.52 4.79
N ARG A 130 -21.49 2.31 5.60
CA ARG A 130 -22.27 3.42 6.14
C ARG A 130 -21.35 4.19 7.09
N ARG A 131 -21.18 5.48 6.80
CA ARG A 131 -20.75 6.44 7.82
C ARG A 131 -21.83 6.59 8.88
#